data_AF-A0A815AZE3-F1
#
_entry.id   AF-A0A815AZE3-F1
#
_cell.length_a   1.000
_cell.length_b   1.000
_cell.length_c   1.000
_cell.angle_alpha   90.00
_cell.angle_beta   90.00
_cell.angle_gamma   90.00
#
_symmetry.space_group_name_H-M   'P 1'
#
loop_
_entity.id
_entity.type
_entity.pdbx_description
1 polymer ?
#
loop_
_entity_poly.entity_id
_entity_poly.type
_entity_poly.pdbx_seq_one_letter_code
_entity_poly.pdbx_strand_id
1 'polypeptide(L)'
;MSRTSIIKTKIGVHWKNSVAIGVSSPSSPRHPKLIELDPNIPLNDYISKICDDWKIPQSNSIHFALRYDDTHKFVTEQNRSQIPTGQVFYLSLSHEDEVQDIIKYLSSNDYHRYDSIALERLKLAGEDETFALEFVQQKGLDYLLKLFIHDEKSNNYENFTSNLLRSLHNIMINQQAINWDNLQSIDTIIDQVKKQENLI
;
A
#
# COMPACT_ATOMS: atom_id res chain seq x y z
N MET A 1 17.12 42.13 37.38
CA MET A 1 15.94 41.23 37.27
C MET A 1 15.64 41.01 35.79
N SER A 2 15.95 39.84 35.24
CA SER A 2 15.33 39.38 33.99
C SER A 2 15.26 37.85 34.05
N ARG A 3 14.04 37.33 33.99
CA ARG A 3 13.69 35.94 34.27
C ARG A 3 14.06 35.07 33.07
N THR A 4 14.93 34.10 33.29
CA THR A 4 15.15 32.97 32.39
C THR A 4 13.89 32.10 32.43
N SER A 5 13.12 32.07 31.35
CA SER A 5 11.99 31.14 31.21
C SER A 5 12.54 29.74 30.95
N ILE A 6 12.58 28.92 31.99
CA ILE A 6 12.83 27.48 31.90
C ILE A 6 11.66 26.87 31.15
N ILE A 7 11.92 26.27 29.99
CA ILE A 7 11.00 25.42 29.26
C ILE A 7 10.66 24.26 30.20
N LYS A 8 9.45 24.28 30.78
CA LYS A 8 8.93 23.16 31.57
C LYS A 8 8.53 22.06 30.59
N THR A 9 9.47 21.19 30.26
CA THR A 9 9.15 19.88 29.66
C THR A 9 8.28 19.14 30.66
N LYS A 10 7.09 18.74 30.22
CA LYS A 10 6.09 18.03 31.02
C LYS A 10 6.58 16.58 31.20
N ILE A 11 7.55 16.37 32.08
CA ILE A 11 8.02 15.06 32.51
C ILE A 11 6.94 14.51 33.44
N GLY A 12 5.98 13.76 32.89
CA GLY A 12 4.84 13.31 33.67
C GLY A 12 3.78 12.55 32.87
N VAL A 13 4.19 11.68 31.96
CA VAL A 13 3.37 10.54 31.52
C VAL A 13 4.31 9.35 31.47
N HIS A 14 3.95 8.26 32.10
CA HIS A 14 4.77 7.07 32.18
C HIS A 14 4.68 6.33 30.83
N TRP A 15 5.59 6.61 29.89
CA TRP A 15 5.59 6.08 28.51
C TRP A 15 6.04 4.62 28.41
N LYS A 16 5.52 3.73 29.26
CA LYS A 16 5.82 2.30 29.13
C LYS A 16 5.30 1.83 27.76
N ASN A 17 6.22 1.57 26.83
CA ASN A 17 6.03 0.99 25.49
C ASN A 17 5.75 1.96 24.32
N SER A 18 6.05 3.26 24.43
CA SER A 18 6.04 4.13 23.23
C SER A 18 7.24 3.84 22.32
N VAL A 19 7.06 3.94 21.00
CA VAL A 19 8.12 3.73 20.01
C VAL A 19 8.41 5.02 19.25
N ALA A 20 9.68 5.44 19.20
CA ALA A 20 10.07 6.62 18.43
C ALA A 20 10.32 6.24 16.97
N ILE A 21 9.71 6.97 16.03
CA ILE A 21 9.75 6.72 14.59
C ILE A 21 10.04 8.01 13.81
N GLY A 22 10.58 7.89 12.60
CA GLY A 22 10.66 8.99 11.64
C GLY A 22 9.49 8.91 10.64
N VAL A 23 8.88 10.03 10.28
CA VAL A 23 7.89 10.08 9.20
C VAL A 23 8.24 11.13 8.15
N SER A 24 8.39 10.69 6.92
CA SER A 24 8.64 11.52 5.73
C SER A 24 7.34 11.78 4.94
N SER A 25 7.30 12.88 4.20
CA SER A 25 6.20 13.23 3.29
C SER A 25 6.68 13.34 1.83
N PRO A 26 5.77 13.28 0.85
CA PRO A 26 6.10 13.63 -0.54
C PRO A 26 6.70 15.03 -0.70
N SER A 27 6.27 15.98 0.15
CA SER A 27 6.76 17.35 0.14
C SER A 27 8.14 17.53 0.80
N SER A 28 8.58 16.56 1.61
CA SER A 28 9.82 16.64 2.37
C SER A 28 10.44 15.25 2.62
N PRO A 29 10.83 14.51 1.56
CA PRO A 29 11.26 13.11 1.67
C PRO A 29 12.60 12.93 2.41
N ARG A 30 13.42 13.99 2.49
CA ARG A 30 14.77 13.95 3.11
C ARG A 30 14.82 14.51 4.54
N HIS A 31 13.69 14.97 5.07
CA HIS A 31 13.60 15.51 6.42
C HIS A 31 12.47 14.84 7.19
N PRO A 32 12.67 13.59 7.63
CA PRO A 32 11.67 12.89 8.44
C PRO A 32 11.44 13.62 9.76
N LYS A 33 10.19 13.69 10.19
CA LYS A 33 9.80 14.21 11.50
C LYS A 33 9.83 13.09 12.53
N LEU A 34 10.40 13.37 13.70
CA LEU A 34 10.42 12.44 14.83
C LEU A 34 9.05 12.44 15.52
N ILE A 35 8.46 11.26 15.68
CA ILE A 35 7.16 11.05 16.34
C ILE A 35 7.30 9.91 17.33
N GLU A 36 6.73 10.08 18.52
CA GLU A 36 6.59 9.00 19.50
C GLU A 36 5.20 8.38 19.36
N LEU A 37 5.14 7.12 18.96
CA LEU A 37 3.93 6.33 18.89
C LEU A 37 3.65 5.68 20.24
N ASP A 38 2.68 6.23 20.98
CA ASP A 38 2.02 5.57 22.10
C ASP A 38 1.01 4.52 21.57
N PRO A 39 1.10 3.24 21.97
CA PRO A 39 0.18 2.18 21.54
C PRO A 39 -1.28 2.41 21.96
N ASN A 40 -1.56 3.29 22.93
CA ASN A 40 -2.92 3.59 23.39
C ASN A 40 -3.62 4.67 22.56
N ILE A 41 -2.90 5.36 21.67
CA ILE A 41 -3.44 6.41 20.80
C ILE A 41 -3.65 5.80 19.41
N PRO A 42 -4.86 5.90 18.81
CA PRO A 42 -5.13 5.42 17.47
C PRO A 42 -4.16 5.96 16.41
N LEU A 43 -3.81 5.13 15.43
CA LEU A 43 -2.92 5.50 14.32
C LEU A 43 -3.48 6.69 13.52
N ASN A 44 -4.80 6.73 13.35
CA ASN A 44 -5.50 7.82 12.65
C ASN A 44 -5.32 9.18 13.35
N ASP A 45 -5.17 9.21 14.67
CA ASP A 45 -4.90 10.44 15.41
C ASP A 45 -3.49 10.95 15.13
N TYR A 46 -2.52 10.03 15.01
CA TYR A 46 -1.16 10.39 14.56
C TYR A 46 -1.16 10.88 13.12
N ILE A 47 -1.81 10.18 12.21
CA ILE A 47 -1.92 10.58 10.80
C ILE A 47 -2.54 11.98 10.68
N SER A 48 -3.64 12.23 11.40
CA SER A 48 -4.28 13.56 11.46
C SER A 48 -3.31 14.64 11.94
N LYS A 49 -2.60 14.40 13.04
CA LYS A 49 -1.60 15.33 13.57
C LYS A 49 -0.46 15.59 12.57
N ILE A 50 0.00 14.55 11.89
CA ILE A 50 1.03 14.65 10.86
C ILE A 50 0.55 15.51 9.68
N CYS A 51 -0.70 15.28 9.24
CA CYS A 51 -1.35 16.07 8.20
C CYS A 51 -1.47 17.55 8.60
N ASP A 52 -1.93 17.83 9.82
CA ASP A 52 -2.03 19.19 10.37
C ASP A 52 -0.66 19.89 10.38
N ASP A 53 0.37 19.20 10.86
CA ASP A 53 1.75 19.70 10.92
C ASP A 53 2.36 19.96 9.52
N TRP A 54 1.83 19.34 8.48
CA TRP A 54 2.20 19.57 7.07
C TRP A 54 1.18 20.41 6.30
N LYS A 55 0.18 20.98 6.98
CA LYS A 55 -0.87 21.83 6.39
C LYS A 55 -1.69 21.11 5.31
N ILE A 56 -1.81 19.79 5.41
CA ILE A 56 -2.75 19.01 4.62
C ILE A 56 -4.13 19.24 5.25
N PRO A 57 -5.18 19.58 4.47
CA PRO A 57 -6.52 19.78 5.03
C PRO A 57 -6.99 18.56 5.81
N GLN A 58 -7.57 18.78 6.99
CA GLN A 58 -8.03 17.68 7.85
C GLN A 58 -9.12 16.82 7.19
N SER A 59 -9.89 17.37 6.24
CA SER A 59 -10.80 16.57 5.40
C SER A 59 -10.10 15.49 4.59
N ASN A 60 -8.80 15.65 4.34
CA ASN A 60 -8.02 14.76 3.51
C ASN A 60 -7.19 13.77 4.34
N SER A 61 -7.12 13.90 5.67
CA SER A 61 -6.29 13.03 6.50
C SER A 61 -6.72 11.56 6.44
N ILE A 62 -8.01 11.31 6.22
CA ILE A 62 -8.59 9.97 6.01
C ILE A 62 -8.02 9.24 4.78
N HIS A 63 -7.51 10.00 3.82
CA HIS A 63 -6.93 9.47 2.59
C HIS A 63 -5.46 9.09 2.71
N PHE A 64 -4.88 9.16 3.92
CA PHE A 64 -3.47 8.88 4.16
C PHE A 64 -3.26 7.72 5.12
N ALA A 65 -2.15 7.03 4.92
CA ALA A 65 -1.65 5.98 5.81
C ALA A 65 -0.12 6.08 5.94
N LEU A 66 0.43 5.38 6.93
CA LEU A 66 1.87 5.20 7.07
C LEU A 66 2.30 3.91 6.35
N ARG A 67 3.40 3.98 5.60
CA ARG A 67 4.05 2.82 4.98
C ARG A 67 5.52 2.78 5.28
N TYR A 68 6.07 1.58 5.34
CA TYR A 68 7.53 1.39 5.41
C TYR A 68 8.21 1.98 4.18
N ASP A 69 9.28 2.74 4.37
CA ASP A 69 10.02 3.38 3.27
C ASP A 69 10.73 2.37 2.35
N ASP A 70 11.13 1.22 2.91
CA ASP A 70 11.91 0.17 2.24
C ASP A 70 11.03 -0.92 1.60
N THR A 71 10.02 -1.40 2.32
CA THR A 71 9.18 -2.53 1.90
C THR A 71 7.82 -2.09 1.34
N HIS A 72 7.47 -0.81 1.44
CA HIS A 72 6.15 -0.29 1.09
C HIS A 72 4.98 -1.02 1.75
N LYS A 73 5.20 -1.71 2.88
CA LYS A 73 4.12 -2.34 3.63
C LYS A 73 3.33 -1.30 4.42
N PHE A 74 2.02 -1.47 4.52
CA PHE A 74 1.15 -0.58 5.29
C PHE A 74 1.30 -0.84 6.78
N VAL A 75 1.32 0.25 7.55
CA VAL A 75 1.21 0.20 9.00
C VAL A 75 -0.27 0.20 9.35
N THR A 76 -0.67 -0.77 10.16
CA THR A 76 -2.04 -0.95 10.65
C THR A 76 -2.07 -1.00 12.16
N GLU A 77 -3.26 -0.92 12.76
CA GLU A 77 -3.42 -1.08 14.20
C GLU A 77 -2.95 -2.46 14.69
N GLN A 78 -3.03 -3.47 13.83
CA GLN A 78 -2.63 -4.84 14.13
C GLN A 78 -1.10 -4.98 14.15
N ASN A 79 -0.41 -4.39 13.18
CA ASN A 79 1.04 -4.58 13.02
C ASN A 79 1.90 -3.49 13.69
N ARG A 80 1.32 -2.36 14.13
CA ARG A 80 2.08 -1.27 14.76
C ARG A 80 2.83 -1.65 16.04
N SER A 81 2.40 -2.72 16.72
CA SER A 81 3.07 -3.24 17.92
C SER A 81 4.45 -3.87 17.62
N GLN A 82 4.72 -4.19 16.35
CA GLN A 82 5.96 -4.82 15.88
C GLN A 82 6.97 -3.80 15.34
N ILE A 83 6.63 -2.51 15.34
CA ILE A 83 7.47 -1.46 14.79
C ILE A 83 8.74 -1.30 15.65
N PRO A 84 9.95 -1.42 15.06
CA PRO A 84 11.17 -1.12 15.78
C PRO A 84 11.36 0.39 15.98
N THR A 85 11.99 0.76 17.10
CA THR A 85 12.38 2.16 17.34
C THR A 85 13.41 2.60 16.30
N GLY A 86 13.27 3.82 15.80
CA GLY A 86 14.13 4.41 14.78
C GLY A 86 13.72 4.08 13.35
N GLN A 87 12.66 3.28 13.16
CA GLN A 87 12.12 3.01 11.82
C GLN A 87 11.64 4.30 11.15
N VAL A 88 11.90 4.41 9.86
CA VAL A 88 11.39 5.50 9.02
C VAL A 88 10.21 5.02 8.20
N PHE A 89 9.14 5.81 8.23
CA PHE A 89 7.92 5.63 7.47
C PHE A 89 7.71 6.78 6.51
N TYR A 90 6.87 6.52 5.53
CA TYR A 90 6.42 7.49 4.56
C TYR A 90 4.90 7.67 4.67
N LEU A 91 4.44 8.92 4.66
CA LEU A 91 3.02 9.24 4.55
C LEU A 91 2.58 9.10 3.09
N SER A 92 1.79 8.07 2.81
CA SER A 92 1.25 7.77 1.48
C SER A 92 -0.28 7.86 1.47
N LEU A 93 -0.88 7.68 0.30
CA LEU A 93 -2.30 7.36 0.20
C LEU A 93 -2.65 6.13 1.06
N SER A 94 -3.89 6.05 1.54
CA SER A 94 -4.39 4.85 2.22
C SER A 94 -4.44 3.66 1.26
N HIS A 95 -4.50 2.44 1.82
CA HIS A 95 -4.60 1.25 0.98
C HIS A 95 -5.93 1.21 0.22
N GLU A 96 -7.02 1.70 0.80
CA GLU A 96 -8.31 1.80 0.12
C GLU A 96 -8.22 2.73 -1.10
N ASP A 97 -7.69 3.94 -0.92
CA ASP A 97 -7.58 4.89 -2.02
C ASP A 97 -6.60 4.42 -3.09
N GLU A 98 -5.50 3.78 -2.69
CA GLU A 98 -4.56 3.20 -3.65
C GLU A 98 -5.19 2.07 -4.47
N VAL A 99 -5.97 1.18 -3.84
CA VAL A 99 -6.72 0.13 -4.54
C VAL A 99 -7.73 0.74 -5.51
N GLN A 100 -8.49 1.76 -5.08
CA GLN A 100 -9.47 2.43 -5.94
C GLN A 100 -8.80 3.08 -7.17
N ASP A 101 -7.67 3.76 -6.97
CA ASP A 101 -6.87 4.33 -8.05
C ASP A 101 -6.41 3.27 -9.05
N ILE A 102 -5.90 2.14 -8.55
CA ILE A 102 -5.44 1.02 -9.39
C ILE A 102 -6.60 0.42 -10.17
N ILE A 103 -7.74 0.14 -9.52
CA ILE A 103 -8.92 -0.42 -10.19
C ILE A 103 -9.44 0.56 -11.26
N LYS A 104 -9.40 1.86 -11.01
CA LYS A 104 -9.76 2.88 -12.00
C LYS A 104 -8.87 2.83 -13.24
N TYR A 105 -7.58 2.56 -13.07
CA TYR A 105 -6.67 2.36 -14.21
C TYR A 105 -6.97 1.06 -14.96
N LEU A 106 -7.14 -0.06 -14.25
CA LEU A 106 -7.44 -1.37 -14.85
C LEU A 106 -8.81 -1.43 -15.55
N SER A 107 -9.74 -0.55 -15.17
CA SER A 107 -11.07 -0.44 -15.76
C SER A 107 -11.15 0.59 -16.90
N SER A 108 -10.04 1.27 -17.21
CA SER A 108 -10.02 2.28 -18.26
C SER A 108 -10.05 1.64 -19.66
N ASN A 109 -10.60 2.37 -20.64
CA ASN A 109 -10.64 1.93 -22.05
C ASN A 109 -9.35 2.28 -22.83
N ASP A 110 -8.36 2.89 -22.17
CA ASP A 110 -7.07 3.24 -22.78
C ASP A 110 -6.05 2.15 -22.41
N TYR A 111 -6.27 1.03 -23.09
CA TYR A 111 -5.49 -0.19 -22.97
C TYR A 111 -4.00 0.08 -23.23
N HIS A 112 -3.13 -0.59 -22.50
CA HIS A 112 -1.66 -0.45 -22.48
C HIS A 112 -1.08 0.67 -21.61
N ARG A 113 -1.54 1.93 -21.72
CA ARG A 113 -0.92 3.03 -20.95
C ARG A 113 -1.24 2.94 -19.47
N TYR A 114 -2.53 2.87 -19.12
CA TYR A 114 -2.94 2.83 -17.72
C TYR A 114 -2.74 1.45 -17.10
N ASP A 115 -2.86 0.39 -17.89
CA ASP A 115 -2.58 -0.98 -17.44
C ASP A 115 -1.12 -1.12 -16.99
N SER A 116 -0.17 -0.58 -17.76
CA SER A 116 1.25 -0.65 -17.38
C SER A 116 1.51 0.05 -16.04
N ILE A 117 0.89 1.21 -15.81
CA ILE A 117 1.00 1.96 -14.54
C ILE A 117 0.36 1.16 -13.40
N ALA A 118 -0.83 0.59 -13.63
CA ALA A 118 -1.53 -0.21 -12.64
C ALA A 118 -0.72 -1.45 -12.25
N LEU A 119 -0.16 -2.16 -13.23
CA LEU A 119 0.67 -3.35 -13.00
C LEU A 119 1.96 -3.03 -12.24
N GLU A 120 2.62 -1.92 -12.56
CA GLU A 120 3.81 -1.49 -11.83
C GLU A 120 3.50 -1.20 -10.36
N ARG A 121 2.40 -0.51 -10.08
CA ARG A 121 1.95 -0.26 -8.69
C ARG A 121 1.54 -1.57 -7.99
N LEU A 122 0.84 -2.45 -8.67
CA LEU A 122 0.41 -3.74 -8.13
C LEU A 122 1.57 -4.66 -7.78
N LYS A 123 2.65 -4.66 -8.57
CA LYS A 123 3.85 -5.45 -8.24
C LYS A 123 4.43 -5.03 -6.89
N LEU A 124 4.48 -3.74 -6.63
CA LEU A 124 5.05 -3.19 -5.40
C LEU A 124 4.11 -3.36 -4.21
N ALA A 125 2.83 -3.01 -4.37
CA ALA A 125 1.86 -3.03 -3.29
C ALA A 125 1.29 -4.42 -3.00
N GLY A 126 1.27 -5.32 -3.98
CA GLY A 126 0.62 -6.63 -3.87
C GLY A 126 1.23 -7.57 -2.83
N GLU A 127 2.51 -7.37 -2.46
CA GLU A 127 3.17 -8.15 -1.40
C GLU A 127 2.72 -7.75 0.02
N ASP A 128 2.00 -6.64 0.14
CA ASP A 128 1.40 -6.21 1.39
C ASP A 128 0.02 -6.86 1.58
N GLU A 129 -0.16 -7.54 2.71
CA GLU A 129 -1.39 -8.27 3.02
C GLU A 129 -2.60 -7.34 3.14
N THR A 130 -2.43 -6.14 3.69
CA THR A 130 -3.53 -5.17 3.87
C THR A 130 -4.03 -4.68 2.52
N PHE A 131 -3.10 -4.32 1.64
CA PHE A 131 -3.40 -3.97 0.26
C PHE A 131 -4.04 -5.13 -0.50
N ALA A 132 -3.48 -6.34 -0.42
CA ALA A 132 -3.98 -7.50 -1.15
C ALA A 132 -5.41 -7.88 -0.74
N LEU A 133 -5.71 -7.83 0.57
CA LEU A 133 -7.05 -8.07 1.09
C LEU A 133 -8.06 -7.07 0.50
N GLU A 134 -7.75 -5.77 0.60
CA GLU A 134 -8.62 -4.71 0.06
C GLU A 134 -8.81 -4.85 -1.45
N PHE A 135 -7.73 -5.15 -2.18
CA PHE A 135 -7.78 -5.34 -3.63
C PHE A 135 -8.70 -6.50 -4.02
N VAL A 136 -8.65 -7.64 -3.31
CA VAL A 136 -9.55 -8.76 -3.56
C VAL A 136 -10.99 -8.43 -3.20
N GLN A 137 -11.22 -7.76 -2.05
CA GLN A 137 -12.55 -7.34 -1.62
C GLN A 137 -13.24 -6.41 -2.62
N GLN A 138 -12.47 -5.54 -3.28
CA GLN A 138 -12.93 -4.64 -4.33
C GLN A 138 -13.04 -5.30 -5.72
N LYS A 139 -12.96 -6.63 -5.81
CA LYS A 139 -12.98 -7.41 -7.06
C LYS A 139 -11.84 -7.07 -8.03
N GLY A 140 -10.70 -6.62 -7.50
CA GLY A 140 -9.52 -6.27 -8.29
C GLY A 140 -9.00 -7.45 -9.13
N LEU A 141 -9.10 -8.68 -8.62
CA LEU A 141 -8.71 -9.89 -9.36
C LEU A 141 -9.48 -10.06 -10.67
N ASP A 142 -10.78 -9.74 -10.70
CA ASP A 142 -11.60 -9.85 -11.91
C ASP A 142 -11.06 -8.96 -13.04
N TYR A 143 -10.54 -7.78 -12.70
CA TYR A 143 -9.93 -6.87 -13.66
C TYR A 143 -8.58 -7.39 -14.16
N LEU A 144 -7.73 -7.91 -13.27
CA LEU A 144 -6.45 -8.50 -13.69
C LEU A 144 -6.63 -9.72 -14.59
N LEU A 145 -7.61 -10.56 -14.29
CA LEU A 145 -7.91 -11.75 -15.09
C LEU A 145 -8.48 -11.37 -16.46
N LYS A 146 -9.31 -10.32 -16.54
CA LYS A 146 -9.76 -9.78 -17.83
C LYS A 146 -8.57 -9.29 -18.68
N LEU A 147 -7.60 -8.59 -18.07
CA LEU A 147 -6.40 -8.19 -18.79
C LEU A 147 -5.63 -9.40 -19.33
N PHE A 148 -5.49 -10.46 -18.52
CA PHE A 148 -4.84 -11.71 -18.92
C PHE A 148 -5.53 -12.39 -20.13
N ILE A 149 -6.87 -12.34 -20.18
CA ILE A 149 -7.66 -12.87 -21.31
C ILE A 149 -7.52 -12.00 -22.56
N HIS A 150 -7.50 -10.68 -22.40
CA HIS A 150 -7.46 -9.74 -23.53
C HIS A 150 -6.05 -9.54 -24.14
N ASP A 151 -4.98 -9.93 -23.45
CA ASP A 151 -3.59 -9.78 -23.88
C ASP A 151 -3.22 -10.63 -25.12
N GLU A 152 -4.04 -11.63 -25.51
CA GLU A 152 -3.82 -12.47 -26.71
C GLU A 152 -3.70 -11.69 -28.05
N LYS A 153 -3.95 -10.37 -28.06
CA LYS A 153 -3.98 -9.54 -29.28
C LYS A 153 -2.81 -8.56 -29.45
N SER A 154 -1.88 -8.44 -28.50
CA SER A 154 -0.83 -7.41 -28.57
C SER A 154 0.55 -8.00 -28.86
N ASN A 155 1.08 -7.66 -30.04
CA ASN A 155 2.29 -8.26 -30.63
C ASN A 155 3.63 -7.84 -29.99
N ASN A 156 3.67 -7.29 -28.76
CA ASN A 156 4.91 -6.67 -28.28
C ASN A 156 5.12 -6.50 -26.76
N TYR A 157 4.91 -7.50 -25.88
CA TYR A 157 5.14 -7.24 -24.45
C TYR A 157 5.50 -8.43 -23.53
N GLU A 158 6.71 -8.99 -23.65
CA GLU A 158 7.27 -9.87 -22.58
C GLU A 158 7.22 -9.19 -21.19
N ASN A 159 7.44 -7.88 -21.14
CA ASN A 159 7.38 -7.08 -19.90
C ASN A 159 5.95 -6.91 -19.36
N PHE A 160 4.92 -6.89 -20.19
CA PHE A 160 3.53 -6.74 -19.72
C PHE A 160 3.04 -8.03 -19.10
N THR A 161 3.18 -9.16 -19.81
CA THR A 161 2.78 -10.47 -19.31
C THR A 161 3.57 -10.83 -18.05
N SER A 162 4.89 -10.58 -18.00
CA SER A 162 5.68 -10.82 -16.78
C SER A 162 5.26 -9.94 -15.62
N ASN A 163 4.95 -8.65 -15.86
CA ASN A 163 4.44 -7.77 -14.82
C ASN A 163 3.07 -8.22 -14.31
N LEU A 164 2.17 -8.61 -15.21
CA LEU A 164 0.84 -9.12 -14.89
C LEU A 164 0.92 -10.40 -14.05
N LEU A 165 1.75 -11.38 -14.45
CA LEU A 165 1.96 -12.61 -13.68
C LEU A 165 2.59 -12.33 -12.31
N ARG A 166 3.54 -11.39 -12.23
CA ARG A 166 4.15 -10.97 -10.95
C ARG A 166 3.12 -10.32 -10.03
N SER A 167 2.28 -9.43 -10.55
CA SER A 167 1.17 -8.81 -9.79
C SER A 167 0.20 -9.86 -9.28
N LEU A 168 -0.22 -10.78 -10.16
CA LEU A 168 -1.12 -11.89 -9.80
C LEU A 168 -0.50 -12.74 -8.68
N HIS A 169 0.75 -13.17 -8.84
CA HIS A 169 1.46 -13.95 -7.82
C HIS A 169 1.54 -13.22 -6.47
N ASN A 170 1.91 -11.93 -6.48
CA ASN A 170 2.06 -11.15 -5.26
C ASN A 170 0.73 -11.01 -4.51
N ILE A 171 -0.39 -10.83 -5.20
CA ILE A 171 -1.71 -10.85 -4.55
C ILE A 171 -2.05 -12.24 -4.04
N MET A 172 -1.85 -13.27 -4.87
CA MET A 172 -2.31 -14.62 -4.57
C MET A 172 -1.56 -15.35 -3.46
N ILE A 173 -0.29 -15.01 -3.20
CA ILE A 173 0.45 -15.61 -2.08
C ILE A 173 -0.13 -15.22 -0.71
N ASN A 174 -0.92 -14.15 -0.63
CA ASN A 174 -1.62 -13.75 0.59
C ASN A 174 -2.80 -14.70 0.87
N GLN A 175 -2.54 -15.74 1.67
CA GLN A 175 -3.51 -16.79 1.99
C GLN A 175 -4.80 -16.27 2.63
N GLN A 176 -4.75 -15.14 3.35
CA GLN A 176 -5.93 -14.52 3.94
C GLN A 176 -6.77 -13.73 2.94
N ALA A 177 -6.17 -13.28 1.83
CA ALA A 177 -6.88 -12.51 0.81
C ALA A 177 -7.67 -13.41 -0.15
N ILE A 178 -7.20 -14.64 -0.40
CA ILE A 178 -7.77 -15.51 -1.43
C ILE A 178 -8.50 -16.72 -0.84
N ASN A 179 -9.78 -16.80 -1.16
CA ASN A 179 -10.52 -18.06 -1.09
C ASN A 179 -10.35 -18.84 -2.40
N TRP A 180 -9.43 -19.81 -2.37
CA TRP A 180 -9.06 -20.62 -3.54
C TRP A 180 -10.22 -21.46 -4.10
N ASP A 181 -11.22 -21.79 -3.28
CA ASP A 181 -12.37 -22.60 -3.70
C ASP A 181 -13.36 -21.80 -4.58
N ASN A 182 -13.30 -20.47 -4.54
CA ASN A 182 -14.22 -19.58 -5.25
C ASN A 182 -13.63 -18.95 -6.52
N LEU A 183 -12.35 -19.22 -6.83
CA LEU A 183 -11.74 -18.73 -8.06
C LEU A 183 -12.20 -19.57 -9.26
N GLN A 184 -13.39 -19.28 -9.78
CA GLN A 184 -13.90 -19.85 -11.05
C GLN A 184 -12.94 -19.64 -12.24
N SER A 185 -11.96 -18.76 -12.07
CA SER A 185 -10.97 -18.32 -13.04
C SER A 185 -9.65 -19.11 -13.02
N ILE A 186 -9.40 -20.01 -12.06
CA ILE A 186 -8.15 -20.81 -12.04
C ILE A 186 -8.01 -21.66 -13.29
N ASP A 187 -9.08 -22.32 -13.73
CA ASP A 187 -9.06 -23.14 -14.95
C ASP A 187 -8.71 -22.28 -16.19
N THR A 188 -9.20 -21.04 -16.23
CA THR A 188 -8.89 -20.08 -17.31
C THR A 188 -7.41 -19.68 -17.29
N ILE A 189 -6.84 -19.44 -16.11
CA ILE A 189 -5.41 -19.12 -15.95
C ILE A 189 -4.56 -20.32 -16.38
N ILE A 190 -4.90 -21.53 -15.92
CA ILE A 190 -4.19 -22.77 -16.26
C ILE A 190 -4.20 -23.00 -17.77
N ASP A 191 -5.36 -22.85 -18.42
CA ASP A 191 -5.48 -23.04 -19.86
C ASP A 191 -4.67 -22.01 -20.66
N GLN A 192 -4.58 -20.77 -20.19
CA GLN A 192 -3.77 -19.74 -20.82
C GLN A 192 -2.26 -19.94 -20.59
N VAL A 193 -1.82 -20.36 -19.40
CA VAL A 193 -0.41 -20.71 -19.14
C VAL A 193 0.02 -21.87 -20.05
N LYS A 194 -0.82 -22.90 -20.18
CA LYS A 194 -0.57 -24.03 -21.10
C LYS A 194 -0.53 -23.61 -22.56
N LYS A 195 -1.32 -22.63 -22.98
CA LYS A 195 -1.25 -22.08 -24.35
C LYS A 195 0.10 -21.42 -24.64
N GLN A 196 0.68 -20.70 -23.67
CA GLN A 196 1.98 -20.06 -23.84
C GLN A 196 3.13 -21.06 -23.87
N GLU A 197 3.08 -22.14 -23.10
CA GLU A 197 4.10 -23.22 -23.16
C GLU A 197 4.12 -23.96 -24.51
N ASN A 198 2.96 -24.09 -25.18
CA ASN A 198 2.85 -24.76 -26.48
C ASN A 198 3.27 -23.88 -27.68
N LEU A 199 3.69 -22.64 -27.46
CA LEU A 199 4.17 -21.70 -28.48
C LEU A 199 5.71 -21.60 -28.53
N ILE A 200 6.42 -22.36 -27.70
CA ILE A 200 7.89 -22.50 -27.66
C ILE A 200 8.28 -23.86 -28.24
#